data_AF-A0A853FQX7-F1
#
_entry.id   AF-A0A853FQX7-F1
#
_cell.length_a   1.000
_cell.length_b   1.000
_cell.length_c   1.000
_cell.angle_alpha   90.00
_cell.angle_beta   90.00
_cell.angle_gamma   90.00
#
_symmetry.space_group_name_H-M   'P 1'
#
loop_
_entity.id
_entity.type
_entity.pdbx_description
1 polymer ?
#
loop_
_entity_poly.entity_id
_entity_poly.type
_entity_poly.pdbx_seq_one_letter_code
_entity_poly.pdbx_strand_id
1 'polypeptide(L)'
;MGVSEMAFGTGASSYSVSLTLSVTDARALWSAAADRALAAPGMTLADVLDTIGPREDPSIADCIAMLTGPAAIAGCAIEAFDIVENDLDLVPGQIIQLASHPVLRAAHA
;
A
#
# COMPACT_ATOMS: atom_id res chain seq x y z
N MET A 1 -11.79 32.44 -34.69
CA MET A 1 -10.65 31.56 -34.40
C MET A 1 -10.70 31.21 -32.93
N GLY A 2 -11.31 30.09 -32.57
CA GLY A 2 -11.24 29.53 -31.23
C GLY A 2 -10.55 28.18 -31.38
N VAL A 3 -9.32 28.09 -30.92
CA VAL A 3 -8.56 26.83 -30.97
C VAL A 3 -9.22 25.86 -30.00
N SER A 4 -9.75 24.77 -30.56
CA SER A 4 -10.26 23.63 -29.80
C SER A 4 -9.12 23.06 -28.96
N GLU A 5 -9.29 23.05 -27.66
CA GLU A 5 -8.42 22.31 -26.74
C GLU A 5 -8.63 20.82 -27.00
N MET A 6 -7.72 20.22 -27.77
CA MET A 6 -7.66 18.78 -28.00
C MET A 6 -7.12 18.13 -26.74
N ALA A 7 -8.03 17.65 -25.89
CA ALA A 7 -7.67 16.71 -24.84
C ALA A 7 -7.24 15.39 -25.50
N PHE A 8 -5.92 15.16 -25.60
CA PHE A 8 -5.37 13.87 -25.96
C PHE A 8 -5.66 12.89 -24.82
N GLY A 9 -6.79 12.19 -24.93
CA GLY A 9 -7.11 11.06 -24.07
C GLY A 9 -6.20 9.87 -24.39
N THR A 10 -4.99 9.84 -23.85
CA THR A 10 -4.37 8.55 -23.52
C THR A 10 -5.15 7.98 -22.34
N GLY A 11 -6.09 7.09 -22.63
CA GLY A 11 -6.87 6.37 -21.62
C GLY A 11 -5.94 5.49 -20.79
N ALA A 12 -5.31 6.08 -19.77
CA ALA A 12 -4.59 5.34 -18.76
C ALA A 12 -5.64 4.68 -17.86
N SER A 13 -5.97 3.42 -18.14
CA SER A 13 -6.83 2.63 -17.27
C SER A 13 -6.11 2.44 -15.93
N SER A 14 -6.67 2.99 -14.86
CA SER A 14 -6.22 2.76 -13.50
C SER A 14 -6.75 1.42 -12.99
N TYR A 15 -5.86 0.54 -12.52
CA TYR A 15 -6.22 -0.73 -11.91
C TYR A 15 -5.85 -0.70 -10.43
N SER A 16 -6.77 -1.14 -9.57
CA SER A 16 -6.54 -1.26 -8.12
C SER A 16 -6.48 -2.73 -7.72
N VAL A 17 -5.45 -3.10 -6.95
CA VAL A 17 -5.27 -4.44 -6.40
C VAL A 17 -5.30 -4.33 -4.88
N SER A 18 -6.28 -4.98 -4.25
CA SER A 18 -6.39 -5.04 -2.79
C SER A 18 -5.92 -6.41 -2.30
N LEU A 19 -4.98 -6.42 -1.34
CA LEU A 19 -4.44 -7.63 -0.74
C LEU A 19 -4.68 -7.59 0.77
N THR A 20 -5.22 -8.68 1.33
CA THR A 20 -5.37 -8.88 2.77
C THR A 20 -4.42 -9.96 3.24
N LEU A 21 -3.65 -9.69 4.29
CA LEU A 21 -2.65 -10.60 4.84
C LEU A 21 -2.99 -10.91 6.30
N SER A 22 -3.00 -12.19 6.65
CA SER A 22 -3.14 -12.65 8.03
C SER A 22 -1.78 -13.12 8.53
N VAL A 23 -1.28 -12.49 9.60
CA VAL A 23 0.00 -12.86 10.21
C VAL A 23 -0.21 -14.03 11.15
N THR A 24 0.27 -15.20 10.77
CA THR A 24 0.19 -16.42 11.59
C THR A 24 1.42 -16.65 12.46
N ASP A 25 2.58 -16.10 12.06
CA ASP A 25 3.84 -16.21 12.80
C ASP A 25 4.64 -14.89 12.70
N ALA A 26 4.57 -14.10 13.77
CA ALA A 26 5.24 -12.80 13.84
C ALA A 26 6.77 -12.90 13.77
N ARG A 27 7.35 -14.00 14.28
CA ARG A 27 8.79 -14.18 14.34
C ARG A 27 9.38 -14.53 12.97
N ALA A 28 8.67 -15.33 12.19
CA ALA A 28 9.01 -15.62 10.79
C ALA A 28 8.88 -14.36 9.93
N LEU A 29 7.80 -13.58 10.13
CA LEU A 29 7.60 -12.29 9.45
C LEU A 29 8.77 -11.33 9.73
N TRP A 30 9.11 -11.12 11.01
CA TRP A 30 10.23 -10.27 11.40
C TRP A 30 11.55 -10.75 10.79
N SER A 31 11.81 -12.07 10.78
CA SER A 31 13.04 -12.61 10.22
C SER A 31 13.16 -12.36 8.71
N ALA A 32 12.05 -12.45 7.97
CA ALA A 32 12.02 -12.15 6.55
C ALA A 32 12.20 -10.65 6.29
N ALA A 33 11.54 -9.79 7.09
CA ALA A 33 11.68 -8.34 6.98
C ALA A 33 13.12 -7.89 7.27
N ALA A 34 13.74 -8.42 8.33
CA ALA A 34 15.12 -8.14 8.68
C ALA A 34 16.11 -8.61 7.60
N ASP A 35 15.91 -9.80 7.03
CA ASP A 35 16.75 -10.30 5.92
C ASP A 35 16.69 -9.37 4.70
N ARG A 36 15.47 -8.95 4.32
CA ARG A 36 15.27 -8.00 3.22
C ARG A 36 15.90 -6.63 3.50
N ALA A 37 15.78 -6.13 4.72
CA ALA A 37 16.38 -4.85 5.10
C ALA A 37 17.91 -4.92 5.07
N LEU A 38 18.50 -6.00 5.60
CA LEU A 38 19.96 -6.21 5.59
C LEU A 38 20.53 -6.50 4.20
N ALA A 39 19.72 -7.00 3.27
CA ALA A 39 20.11 -7.13 1.87
C ALA A 39 20.29 -5.76 1.18
N ALA A 40 19.73 -4.68 1.73
CA ALA A 40 19.93 -3.34 1.20
C ALA A 40 21.35 -2.82 1.54
N PRO A 41 22.07 -2.24 0.58
CA PRO A 41 23.42 -1.74 0.82
C PRO A 41 23.39 -0.58 1.83
N GLY A 42 24.22 -0.69 2.88
CA GLY A 42 24.35 0.34 3.92
C GLY A 42 23.38 0.22 5.09
N MET A 43 22.45 -0.74 5.07
CA MET A 43 21.61 -1.05 6.21
C MET A 43 22.38 -1.80 7.29
N THR A 44 22.11 -1.44 8.55
CA THR A 44 22.71 -2.12 9.72
C THR A 44 21.62 -2.71 10.59
N LEU A 45 21.97 -3.69 11.42
CA LEU A 45 21.02 -4.30 12.34
C LEU A 45 20.35 -3.28 13.28
N ALA A 46 21.08 -2.22 13.69
CA ALA A 46 20.52 -1.18 14.54
C ALA A 46 19.40 -0.41 13.84
N ASP A 47 19.57 -0.11 12.56
CA ASP A 47 18.58 0.59 11.73
C ASP A 47 17.34 -0.29 11.46
N VAL A 48 17.57 -1.59 11.25
CA VAL A 48 16.48 -2.58 11.18
C VAL A 48 15.69 -2.59 12.49
N LEU A 49 16.35 -2.65 13.65
CA LEU A 49 15.68 -2.65 14.95
C LEU A 49 14.92 -1.34 15.23
N ASP A 50 15.42 -0.21 14.74
CA ASP A 50 14.74 1.09 14.83
C ASP A 50 13.47 1.13 13.97
N THR A 51 13.53 0.51 12.78
CA THR A 51 12.41 0.51 11.81
C THR A 51 11.33 -0.51 12.14
N ILE A 52 11.69 -1.78 12.36
CA ILE A 52 10.73 -2.88 12.53
C ILE A 52 10.61 -3.39 13.97
N GLY A 53 11.27 -2.73 14.92
CA GLY A 53 11.25 -3.11 16.34
C GLY A 53 12.09 -4.36 16.67
N PRO A 54 12.23 -4.68 17.97
CA PRO A 54 12.95 -5.86 18.43
C PRO A 54 12.20 -7.16 18.09
N ARG A 55 12.93 -8.28 17.98
CA ARG A 55 12.34 -9.58 17.63
C ARG A 55 11.33 -10.11 18.67
N GLU A 56 11.43 -9.65 19.92
CA GLU A 56 10.49 -10.00 21.00
C GLU A 56 9.18 -9.21 20.97
N ASP A 57 9.20 -8.01 20.38
CA ASP A 57 8.04 -7.14 20.20
C ASP A 57 8.13 -6.46 18.83
N PRO A 58 7.89 -7.22 17.73
CA PRO A 58 8.09 -6.72 16.38
C PRO A 58 6.95 -5.79 15.95
N SER A 59 7.28 -4.68 15.29
CA SER A 59 6.30 -3.83 14.62
C SER A 59 5.77 -4.55 13.38
N ILE A 60 4.60 -5.18 13.50
CA ILE A 60 4.00 -6.00 12.44
C ILE A 60 3.71 -5.16 11.19
N ALA A 61 3.17 -3.95 11.35
CA ALA A 61 2.87 -3.05 10.25
C ALA A 61 4.14 -2.72 9.44
N ASP A 62 5.22 -2.33 10.10
CA ASP A 62 6.50 -2.03 9.45
C ASP A 62 7.15 -3.26 8.82
N CYS A 63 7.05 -4.44 9.47
CA CYS A 63 7.50 -5.70 8.89
C CYS A 63 6.77 -6.00 7.58
N ILE A 64 5.45 -5.84 7.54
CA ILE A 64 4.65 -6.02 6.33
C ILE A 64 5.07 -5.00 5.30
N ALA A 65 5.19 -3.71 5.67
CA ALA A 65 5.59 -2.64 4.77
C ALA A 65 6.92 -2.94 4.07
N MET A 66 7.90 -3.39 4.83
CA MET A 66 9.22 -3.74 4.32
C MET A 66 9.15 -4.86 3.26
N LEU A 67 8.28 -5.85 3.48
CA LEU A 67 8.15 -7.04 2.65
C LEU A 67 7.25 -6.83 1.44
N THR A 68 6.13 -6.12 1.61
CA THR A 68 5.09 -5.95 0.59
C THR A 68 5.26 -4.67 -0.21
N GLY A 69 6.22 -3.83 0.15
CA GLY A 69 6.60 -2.66 -0.64
C GLY A 69 6.73 -3.06 -2.12
N PRO A 70 5.88 -2.53 -3.01
CA PRO A 70 5.80 -3.00 -4.38
C PRO A 70 7.12 -2.71 -5.09
N ALA A 71 7.70 -3.74 -5.71
CA ALA A 71 8.80 -3.53 -6.63
C ALA A 71 8.31 -2.69 -7.81
N ALA A 72 9.18 -1.86 -8.38
CA ALA A 72 8.85 -1.09 -9.57
C ALA A 72 8.36 -2.03 -10.69
N ILE A 73 7.11 -1.86 -11.12
CA ILE A 73 6.51 -2.64 -12.19
C ILE A 73 6.80 -1.91 -13.51
N ALA A 74 7.49 -2.58 -14.44
CA ALA A 74 7.85 -1.98 -15.71
C ALA A 74 6.61 -1.47 -16.47
N GLY A 75 6.61 -0.19 -16.83
CA GLY A 75 5.49 0.45 -17.51
C GLY A 75 4.34 0.92 -16.61
N CYS A 76 4.47 0.77 -15.29
CA CYS A 76 3.48 1.27 -14.33
C CYS A 76 4.08 2.36 -13.44
N ALA A 77 3.28 3.39 -13.16
CA ALA A 77 3.50 4.31 -12.06
C ALA A 77 2.75 3.79 -10.83
N ILE A 78 3.40 3.79 -9.67
CA ILE A 78 2.77 3.44 -8.40
C ILE A 78 2.30 4.75 -7.78
N GLU A 79 1.00 5.01 -7.88
CA GLU A 79 0.40 6.28 -7.44
C GLU A 79 0.21 6.33 -5.91
N ALA A 80 -0.10 5.18 -5.28
CA ALA A 80 -0.29 5.07 -3.85
C ALA A 80 -0.01 3.64 -3.35
N PHE A 81 0.54 3.53 -2.14
CA PHE A 81 0.70 2.28 -1.39
C PHE A 81 0.39 2.58 0.08
N ASP A 82 -0.62 1.90 0.61
CA ASP A 82 -1.15 2.15 1.95
C ASP A 82 -1.34 0.83 2.70
N ILE A 83 -1.05 0.83 4.00
CA ILE A 83 -1.18 -0.34 4.87
C ILE A 83 -2.12 0.05 6.00
N VAL A 84 -3.25 -0.63 6.05
CA VAL A 84 -4.25 -0.48 7.11
C VAL A 84 -4.29 -1.74 7.95
N GLU A 85 -4.16 -1.59 9.26
CA GLU A 85 -4.45 -2.66 10.20
C GLU A 85 -5.96 -2.91 10.19
N ASN A 86 -6.36 -4.12 9.78
CA ASN A 86 -7.76 -4.52 9.81
C ASN A 86 -8.03 -5.23 11.14
N ASP A 87 -8.51 -4.47 12.14
CA ASP A 87 -8.91 -5.00 13.46
C ASP A 87 -10.25 -5.79 13.40
N LEU A 88 -10.85 -5.89 12.22
CA LEU A 88 -12.15 -6.49 12.05
C LEU A 88 -12.01 -7.92 11.54
N ASP A 89 -12.62 -8.88 12.25
CA ASP A 89 -12.93 -10.26 11.82
C ASP A 89 -13.91 -10.28 10.61
N LEU A 90 -13.85 -9.27 9.75
CA LEU A 90 -14.61 -9.20 8.52
C LEU A 90 -13.93 -10.11 7.52
N VAL A 91 -14.61 -11.22 7.24
CA VAL A 91 -14.33 -12.18 6.18
C VAL A 91 -13.67 -11.52 4.95
N PRO A 92 -12.56 -12.07 4.42
CA PRO A 92 -11.94 -11.54 3.22
C PRO A 92 -12.93 -11.67 2.05
N GLY A 93 -13.51 -10.54 1.63
CA GLY A 93 -14.51 -10.50 0.57
C GLY A 93 -15.57 -9.40 0.69
N GLN A 94 -15.69 -8.71 1.84
CA GLN A 94 -16.66 -7.62 1.95
C GLN A 94 -16.07 -6.31 1.43
N ILE A 95 -16.17 -6.11 0.12
CA ILE A 95 -15.99 -4.81 -0.51
C ILE A 95 -17.04 -3.87 0.12
N ILE A 96 -16.60 -2.98 1.02
CA ILE A 96 -17.45 -1.87 1.47
C ILE A 96 -17.54 -0.91 0.29
N GLN A 97 -18.59 -1.04 -0.53
CA GLN A 97 -18.95 0.01 -1.48
C GLN A 97 -19.25 1.27 -0.68
N LEU A 98 -18.31 2.22 -0.67
CA LEU A 98 -18.61 3.58 -0.24
C LEU A 98 -19.65 4.14 -1.20
N ALA A 99 -20.82 4.50 -0.69
CA ALA A 99 -21.86 5.14 -1.48
C ALA A 99 -21.29 6.39 -2.14
N SER A 100 -21.07 6.32 -3.45
CA SER A 100 -20.73 7.49 -4.27
C SER A 100 -21.96 8.41 -4.30
N HIS A 101 -22.08 9.29 -3.32
CA HIS A 101 -23.06 10.37 -3.40
C HIS A 101 -22.63 11.29 -4.55
N PRO A 102 -23.46 11.52 -5.58
CA PRO A 102 -23.16 12.54 -6.56
C PRO A 102 -23.13 13.88 -5.84
N VAL A 103 -21.99 14.59 -5.93
CA VAL A 103 -21.86 15.97 -5.46
C VAL A 103 -22.88 16.80 -6.22
N LEU A 104 -24.00 17.12 -5.58
CA LEU A 104 -25.02 18.01 -6.14
C LEU A 104 -24.41 19.42 -6.21
N ARG A 105 -23.88 19.81 -7.38
CA ARG A 105 -23.66 21.23 -7.70
C ARG A 105 -25.02 21.84 -7.98
N ALA A 106 -25.66 22.38 -6.95
CA ALA A 106 -26.76 23.33 -7.15
C ALA A 106 -26.17 24.61 -7.77
N ALA A 107 -26.44 24.81 -9.05
CA ALA A 107 -26.20 26.07 -9.75
C ALA A 107 -27.09 27.15 -9.12
N HIS A 108 -26.46 28.26 -8.75
CA HIS A 108 -27.12 29.49 -8.30
C HIS A 108 -27.81 30.13 -9.52
N ALA A 109 -29.12 30.37 -9.42
CA ALA A 109 -29.84 31.31 -10.29
C ALA A 109 -29.89 32.69 -9.62
#